data_AF-A0A848VGW0-F1
#
_entry.id   AF-A0A848VGW0-F1
#
_cell.length_a   1.000
_cell.length_b   1.000
_cell.length_c   1.000
_cell.angle_alpha   90.00
_cell.angle_beta   90.00
_cell.angle_gamma   90.00
#
_symmetry.space_group_name_H-M   'P 1'
#
loop_
_entity.id
_entity.type
_entity.pdbx_description
1 polymer ?
#
loop_
_entity_poly.entity_id
_entity_poly.type
_entity_poly.pdbx_seq_one_letter_code
_entity_poly.pdbx_strand_id
1 'polypeptide(L)'
;MNETAIEYPEVEAALSEADLKRFFAALAASLSARIAAAWSSRAGTIRALADGFVESATVDIARWSGMLSAGIISAQDYQWLVRGRSDVAEITALSTAGLTRSQVDRFRTMLVETIVATALAELLGQVNQD
;
A
#
# COMPACT_ATOMS: atom_id res chain seq x y z
N MET A 1 -4.63 -29.99 -34.31
CA MET A 1 -5.16 -28.99 -33.37
C MET A 1 -3.98 -28.56 -32.53
N ASN A 2 -3.42 -27.38 -32.80
CA ASN A 2 -2.36 -26.84 -31.94
C ASN A 2 -3.06 -26.16 -30.77
N GLU A 3 -2.96 -26.75 -29.59
CA GLU A 3 -3.21 -26.05 -28.34
C GLU A 3 -2.14 -24.97 -28.21
N THR A 4 -2.52 -23.73 -28.51
CA THR A 4 -1.75 -22.55 -28.15
C THR A 4 -1.74 -22.52 -26.63
N ALA A 5 -0.73 -23.13 -26.02
CA ALA A 5 -0.36 -22.79 -24.66
C ALA A 5 -0.22 -21.28 -24.64
N ILE A 6 -1.10 -20.60 -23.91
CA ILE A 6 -0.88 -19.21 -23.54
C ILE A 6 0.38 -19.29 -22.69
N GLU A 7 1.54 -19.04 -23.30
CA GLU A 7 2.75 -18.68 -22.58
C GLU A 7 2.38 -17.43 -21.80
N TYR A 8 2.01 -17.62 -20.53
CA TYR A 8 2.13 -16.56 -19.56
C TYR A 8 3.62 -16.29 -19.50
N PRO A 9 4.11 -15.15 -20.03
CA PRO A 9 5.52 -14.82 -19.87
C PRO A 9 5.82 -14.95 -18.38
N GLU A 10 6.87 -15.69 -18.03
CA GLU A 10 7.40 -15.67 -16.67
C GLU A 10 7.43 -14.21 -16.25
N VAL A 11 6.65 -13.86 -15.23
CA VAL A 11 6.44 -12.48 -14.80
C VAL A 11 7.72 -12.05 -14.09
N GLU A 12 8.80 -11.87 -14.86
CA GLU A 12 10.15 -11.65 -14.36
C GLU A 12 10.51 -10.16 -14.31
N ALA A 13 9.55 -9.34 -13.91
CA ALA A 13 9.84 -8.02 -13.39
C ALA A 13 9.23 -7.91 -11.99
N ALA A 14 9.76 -8.70 -11.05
CA ALA A 14 9.69 -8.30 -9.66
C ALA A 14 10.37 -6.93 -9.56
N LEU A 15 9.70 -5.95 -8.93
CA LEU A 15 10.34 -4.67 -8.60
C LEU A 15 11.70 -4.93 -7.99
N SER A 16 12.71 -4.18 -8.42
CA SER A 16 14.05 -4.36 -7.88
C SER A 16 14.03 -4.15 -6.36
N GLU A 17 14.96 -4.78 -5.64
CA GLU A 17 15.08 -4.57 -4.20
C GLU A 17 15.26 -3.08 -3.86
N ALA A 18 15.93 -2.32 -4.73
CA ALA A 18 16.10 -0.88 -4.58
C ALA A 18 14.78 -0.11 -4.73
N ASP A 19 13.95 -0.46 -5.70
CA ASP A 19 12.65 0.20 -5.93
C ASP A 19 11.67 -0.11 -4.80
N LEU A 20 11.63 -1.37 -4.34
CA LEU A 20 10.84 -1.75 -3.16
C LEU A 20 11.29 -0.98 -1.92
N LYS A 21 12.62 -0.89 -1.68
CA LYS A 21 13.16 -0.11 -0.56
C LYS A 21 12.78 1.37 -0.65
N ARG A 22 12.87 1.96 -1.83
CA ARG A 22 12.47 3.37 -2.06
C ARG A 22 10.98 3.56 -1.79
N PHE A 23 10.14 2.70 -2.36
CA PHE A 23 8.69 2.74 -2.14
C PHE A 23 8.31 2.64 -0.66
N PHE A 24 8.84 1.66 0.07
CA PHE A 24 8.52 1.51 1.49
C PHE A 24 9.08 2.65 2.36
N ALA A 25 10.24 3.20 2.00
CA ALA A 25 10.78 4.39 2.67
C ALA A 25 9.89 5.62 2.45
N ALA A 26 9.46 5.86 1.21
CA ALA A 26 8.55 6.95 0.85
C ALA A 26 7.17 6.79 1.52
N LEU A 27 6.68 5.55 1.61
CA LEU A 27 5.42 5.22 2.28
C LEU A 27 5.51 5.52 3.78
N ALA A 28 6.57 5.07 4.45
CA ALA A 28 6.80 5.32 5.86
C ALA A 28 6.89 6.82 6.15
N ALA A 29 7.61 7.59 5.31
CA ALA A 29 7.71 9.04 5.44
C ALA A 29 6.35 9.74 5.26
N SER A 30 5.59 9.36 4.23
CA SER A 30 4.28 9.93 3.92
C SER A 30 3.25 9.66 5.02
N LEU A 31 3.22 8.43 5.54
CA LEU A 31 2.37 8.06 6.68
C LEU A 31 2.75 8.87 7.92
N SER A 32 4.04 8.97 8.23
CA SER A 32 4.55 9.75 9.36
C SER A 32 4.05 11.20 9.33
N ALA A 33 4.21 11.86 8.19
CA ALA A 33 3.83 13.26 8.01
C ALA A 33 2.30 13.46 8.12
N ARG A 34 1.51 12.62 7.44
CA ARG A 34 0.05 12.71 7.45
C ARG A 34 -0.53 12.40 8.83
N ILE A 35 0.04 11.43 9.54
CA ILE A 35 -0.37 11.08 10.91
C ILE A 35 -0.07 12.21 11.88
N ALA A 36 1.15 12.78 11.83
CA ALA A 36 1.51 13.92 12.67
C ALA A 36 0.58 15.13 12.44
N ALA A 37 0.22 15.40 11.18
CA ALA A 37 -0.68 16.48 10.82
C ALA A 37 -2.14 16.24 11.25
N ALA A 38 -2.67 15.03 11.07
CA ALA A 38 -4.09 14.73 11.31
C ALA A 38 -4.41 14.26 12.74
N TRP A 39 -3.41 13.76 13.47
CA TRP A 39 -3.58 13.09 14.77
C TRP A 39 -2.53 13.51 15.79
N SER A 40 -2.13 14.78 15.83
CA SER A 40 -1.00 15.27 16.65
C SER A 40 -0.99 14.76 18.09
N SER A 41 -2.13 14.74 18.80
CA SER A 41 -2.24 14.24 20.18
C SER A 41 -2.19 12.72 20.34
N ARG A 42 -2.40 11.96 19.25
CA ARG A 42 -2.45 10.48 19.23
C ARG A 42 -1.48 9.89 18.19
N ALA A 43 -0.52 10.68 17.71
CA ALA A 43 0.30 10.34 16.55
C ALA A 43 1.07 9.04 16.75
N GLY A 44 1.60 8.80 17.96
CA GLY A 44 2.28 7.55 18.31
C GLY A 44 1.39 6.31 18.18
N THR A 45 0.16 6.36 18.70
CA THR A 45 -0.80 5.25 18.60
C THR A 45 -1.20 4.99 17.16
N ILE A 46 -1.53 6.04 16.41
CA ILE A 46 -1.95 5.89 15.00
C ILE A 46 -0.78 5.41 14.13
N ARG A 47 0.44 5.85 14.43
CA ARG A 47 1.65 5.35 13.77
C ARG A 47 1.84 3.86 14.00
N ALA A 48 1.76 3.40 15.24
CA ALA A 48 1.93 1.97 15.55
C ALA A 48 0.88 1.10 14.81
N LEU A 49 -0.35 1.58 14.66
CA LEU A 49 -1.38 0.90 13.86
C LEU A 49 -1.02 0.85 12.37
N ALA A 50 -0.52 1.97 11.81
CA ALA A 50 -0.10 2.02 10.42
C ALA A 50 1.11 1.10 10.17
N ASP A 51 2.11 1.13 11.05
CA ASP A 51 3.32 0.31 10.95
C ASP A 51 2.95 -1.19 11.04
N GLY A 52 2.09 -1.58 11.99
CA GLY A 52 1.62 -2.96 12.12
C GLY A 52 0.80 -3.44 10.92
N PHE A 53 -0.02 -2.56 10.32
CA PHE A 53 -0.70 -2.88 9.07
C PHE A 53 0.31 -3.12 7.94
N VAL A 54 1.22 -2.16 7.70
CA VAL A 54 2.22 -2.24 6.62
C VAL A 54 3.05 -3.50 6.78
N GLU A 55 3.52 -3.80 7.99
CA GLU A 55 4.27 -5.03 8.28
C GLU A 55 3.47 -6.27 7.90
N SER A 56 2.23 -6.41 8.38
CA SER A 56 1.37 -7.58 8.10
C SER A 56 0.97 -7.71 6.62
N ALA A 57 0.96 -6.60 5.89
CA ALA A 57 0.59 -6.52 4.48
C ALA A 57 1.81 -6.41 3.54
N THR A 58 3.05 -6.46 4.04
CA THR A 58 4.27 -6.17 3.27
C THR A 58 4.36 -7.03 2.02
N VAL A 59 4.13 -8.34 2.15
CA VAL A 59 4.23 -9.30 1.03
C VAL A 59 3.17 -9.00 -0.03
N ASP A 60 1.94 -8.73 0.38
CA ASP A 60 0.83 -8.42 -0.53
C ASP A 60 1.06 -7.10 -1.25
N ILE A 61 1.44 -6.05 -0.50
CA ILE A 61 1.75 -4.72 -1.04
C ILE A 61 2.91 -4.81 -2.03
N ALA A 62 3.99 -5.54 -1.71
CA ALA A 62 5.13 -5.72 -2.61
C ALA A 62 4.71 -6.42 -3.90
N ARG A 63 3.92 -7.51 -3.79
CA ARG A 63 3.41 -8.26 -4.95
C ARG A 63 2.55 -7.39 -5.86
N TRP A 64 1.54 -6.70 -5.30
CA TRP A 64 0.65 -5.85 -6.09
C TRP A 64 1.38 -4.65 -6.68
N SER A 65 2.40 -4.14 -5.99
CA SER A 65 3.23 -3.05 -6.50
C SER A 65 4.03 -3.50 -7.72
N GLY A 66 4.55 -4.74 -7.70
CA GLY A 66 5.13 -5.38 -8.89
C GLY A 66 4.15 -5.47 -10.04
N MET A 67 2.94 -6.00 -9.78
CA MET A 67 1.89 -6.11 -10.80
C MET A 67 1.46 -4.75 -11.36
N LEU A 68 1.40 -3.71 -10.52
CA LEU A 68 1.08 -2.34 -10.94
C LEU A 68 2.17 -1.78 -11.86
N SER A 69 3.45 -1.91 -11.48
CA SER A 69 4.58 -1.43 -12.29
C SER A 69 4.68 -2.13 -13.64
N ALA A 70 4.35 -3.42 -13.67
CA ALA A 70 4.32 -4.22 -14.89
C ALA A 70 3.06 -3.97 -15.76
N GLY A 71 2.14 -3.10 -15.31
CA GLY A 71 0.89 -2.81 -16.01
C GLY A 71 -0.11 -3.98 -16.02
N ILE A 72 0.10 -5.00 -15.19
CA ILE A 72 -0.76 -6.18 -15.07
C ILE A 72 -2.09 -5.82 -14.40
N ILE A 73 -2.05 -4.88 -13.47
CA ILE A 73 -3.24 -4.34 -12.80
C ILE A 73 -3.28 -2.82 -12.92
N SER A 74 -4.48 -2.25 -12.98
CA SER A 74 -4.65 -0.80 -13.00
C SER A 74 -4.42 -0.18 -11.61
N ALA A 75 -4.28 1.15 -11.57
CA ALA A 75 -4.29 1.89 -10.31
C ALA A 75 -5.57 1.66 -9.48
N GLN A 76 -6.71 1.48 -10.16
CA GLN A 76 -7.99 1.20 -9.52
C GLN A 76 -8.01 -0.20 -8.89
N ASP A 77 -7.50 -1.20 -9.60
CA ASP A 77 -7.37 -2.57 -9.08
C ASP A 77 -6.42 -2.62 -7.88
N TYR A 78 -5.28 -1.91 -7.96
CA TYR A 78 -4.34 -1.80 -6.87
C TYR A 78 -4.99 -1.18 -5.62
N GLN A 79 -5.71 -0.06 -5.78
CA GLN A 79 -6.46 0.56 -4.69
C GLN A 79 -7.49 -0.40 -4.10
N TRP A 80 -8.20 -1.16 -4.93
CA TRP A 80 -9.20 -2.11 -4.49
C TRP A 80 -8.59 -3.24 -3.64
N LEU A 81 -7.44 -3.77 -4.05
CA LEU A 81 -6.69 -4.80 -3.32
C LEU A 81 -6.19 -4.30 -1.96
N VAL A 82 -5.56 -3.11 -1.93
CA VAL A 82 -5.06 -2.49 -0.69
C VAL A 82 -6.22 -2.23 0.27
N ARG A 83 -7.36 -1.76 -0.24
CA ARG A 83 -8.56 -1.54 0.56
C ARG A 83 -9.09 -2.85 1.15
N GLY A 84 -9.22 -3.89 0.34
CA GLY A 84 -9.67 -5.21 0.82
C GLY A 84 -8.77 -5.78 1.92
N ARG A 85 -7.44 -5.59 1.82
CA ARG A 85 -6.49 -5.98 2.88
C ARG A 85 -6.68 -5.15 4.15
N SER A 86 -6.91 -3.84 4.00
CA SER A 86 -7.16 -2.94 5.13
C SER A 86 -8.43 -3.27 5.90
N ASP A 87 -9.48 -3.72 5.19
CA ASP A 87 -10.74 -4.13 5.81
C ASP A 87 -10.57 -5.40 6.68
N VAL A 88 -9.63 -6.29 6.32
CA VAL A 88 -9.29 -7.48 7.13
C VAL A 88 -8.49 -7.12 8.39
N ALA A 89 -7.65 -6.07 8.33
CA ALA A 89 -6.89 -5.57 9.48
C ALA A 89 -7.72 -4.66 10.42
N GLU A 90 -8.85 -4.15 9.94
CA GLU A 90 -9.77 -3.23 10.63
C GLU A 90 -10.25 -3.79 11.99
N ILE A 91 -10.45 -5.11 12.08
CA ILE A 91 -10.97 -5.80 13.27
C ILE A 91 -10.00 -5.73 14.46
N THR A 92 -8.69 -5.67 14.22
CA THR A 92 -7.67 -5.68 15.29
C THR A 92 -7.37 -4.27 15.82
N ALA A 93 -7.45 -3.25 14.96
CA ALA A 93 -7.20 -1.84 15.33
C ALA A 93 -8.37 -1.24 16.15
N LEU A 94 -9.61 -1.62 15.82
CA LEU A 94 -10.83 -1.17 16.52
C LEU A 94 -10.85 -1.56 18.00
N SER A 95 -10.34 -2.73 18.36
CA SER A 95 -10.42 -3.23 19.75
C SER A 95 -9.35 -2.66 20.68
N THR A 96 -8.19 -2.25 20.14
CA THR A 96 -6.99 -1.97 20.96
C THR A 96 -6.77 -0.48 21.23
N ALA A 97 -7.19 0.40 20.32
CA ALA A 97 -6.79 1.82 20.36
C ALA A 97 -7.83 2.79 20.96
N GLY A 98 -9.02 2.32 21.35
CA GLY A 98 -10.10 3.18 21.83
C GLY A 98 -10.52 4.24 20.79
N LEU A 99 -10.53 3.87 19.51
CA LEU A 99 -10.97 4.73 18.42
C LEU A 99 -12.48 4.57 18.23
N THR A 100 -13.15 5.68 17.95
CA THR A 100 -14.54 5.64 17.47
C THR A 100 -14.59 5.08 16.05
N ARG A 101 -15.76 4.59 15.61
CA ARG A 101 -15.95 4.07 14.26
C ARG A 101 -15.55 5.08 13.18
N SER A 102 -15.95 6.35 13.33
CA SER A 102 -15.57 7.41 12.39
C SER A 102 -14.07 7.69 12.35
N GLN A 103 -13.37 7.52 13.48
CA GLN A 103 -11.92 7.64 13.54
C GLN A 103 -11.22 6.48 12.81
N VAL A 104 -11.76 5.27 12.91
CA VAL A 104 -11.25 4.12 12.15
C VAL A 104 -11.50 4.27 10.67
N ASP A 105 -12.69 4.72 10.26
CA ASP A 105 -12.97 5.01 8.86
C ASP A 105 -11.99 6.04 8.29
N ARG A 106 -11.76 7.14 9.02
CA ARG A 106 -10.79 8.17 8.63
C ARG A 106 -9.37 7.65 8.55
N PHE A 107 -8.95 6.83 9.51
CA PHE A 107 -7.63 6.20 9.50
C PHE A 107 -7.46 5.28 8.28
N ARG A 108 -8.44 4.41 8.01
CA ARG A 108 -8.42 3.50 6.86
C ARG A 108 -8.32 4.26 5.53
N THR A 109 -9.18 5.26 5.34
CA THR A 109 -9.14 6.09 4.13
C THR A 109 -7.77 6.73 3.96
N MET A 110 -7.23 7.34 5.01
CA MET A 110 -5.91 7.95 4.98
C MET A 110 -4.81 6.93 4.64
N LEU A 111 -4.85 5.75 5.23
CA LEU A 111 -3.88 4.67 5.01
C LEU A 111 -3.90 4.19 3.55
N VAL A 112 -5.08 3.83 3.04
CA VAL A 112 -5.25 3.37 1.65
C VAL A 112 -4.82 4.44 0.67
N GLU A 113 -5.27 5.69 0.84
CA GLU A 113 -4.88 6.81 -0.02
C GLU A 113 -3.36 7.01 -0.03
N THR A 114 -2.71 6.89 1.12
CA THR A 114 -1.26 7.12 1.22
C THR A 114 -0.49 6.01 0.50
N ILE A 115 -0.88 4.74 0.66
CA ILE A 115 -0.26 3.61 -0.03
C ILE A 115 -0.41 3.77 -1.55
N VAL A 116 -1.62 4.05 -2.03
CA VAL A 116 -1.90 4.23 -3.46
C VAL A 116 -1.13 5.42 -4.01
N ALA A 117 -1.19 6.59 -3.37
CA ALA A 117 -0.48 7.77 -3.85
C ALA A 117 1.04 7.56 -3.91
N THR A 118 1.61 6.89 -2.90
CA THR A 118 3.04 6.56 -2.89
C THR A 118 3.39 5.59 -4.01
N ALA A 119 2.57 4.55 -4.24
CA ALA A 119 2.81 3.59 -5.31
C ALA A 119 2.77 4.27 -6.69
N LEU A 120 1.79 5.14 -6.93
CA LEU A 120 1.70 5.88 -8.20
C LEU A 120 2.90 6.82 -8.39
N ALA A 121 3.33 7.52 -7.35
CA ALA A 121 4.47 8.43 -7.42
C ALA A 121 5.80 7.70 -7.65
N GLU A 122 6.07 6.66 -6.87
CA GLU A 122 7.37 5.98 -6.88
C GLU A 122 7.51 4.93 -7.99
N LEU A 123 6.41 4.34 -8.45
CA LEU A 123 6.45 3.21 -9.40
C LEU A 123 6.04 3.60 -10.81
N LEU A 124 5.11 4.56 -10.96
CA LEU A 124 4.66 5.03 -12.27
C LEU A 124 5.24 6.40 -12.64
N GLY A 125 5.64 7.19 -11.64
CA GLY A 125 6.27 8.52 -11.85
C GLY A 125 7.68 8.47 -12.42
N GLN A 126 8.34 7.31 -12.47
CA GLN A 126 9.71 7.16 -13.00
C GLN A 126 9.79 6.96 -14.52
N VAL A 127 8.67 6.86 -15.23
CA VAL A 127 8.66 6.62 -16.69
C VAL A 127 9.03 7.87 -17.51
N ASN A 128 9.24 9.04 -16.90
CA ASN A 128 9.58 10.28 -17.61
C ASN A 128 10.77 11.02 -16.99
N GLN A 129 11.96 10.42 -17.04
CA GLN A 129 13.24 11.16 -16.93
C GLN A 129 14.26 10.44 -17.84
N ASP A 130 14.04 10.49 -19.15
CA ASP A 130 15.10 10.31 -20.16
C ASP A 130 15.99 11.55 -20.23
#